data_AF-A0A523NKT0-F1
#
_entry.id   AF-A0A523NKT0-F1
#
_cell.length_a   1.000
_cell.length_b   1.000
_cell.length_c   1.000
_cell.angle_alpha   90.00
_cell.angle_beta   90.00
_cell.angle_gamma   90.00
#
_symmetry.space_group_name_H-M   'P 1'
#
loop_
_entity.id
_entity.type
_entity.pdbx_description
1 polymer ?
#
loop_
_entity_poly.entity_id
_entity_poly.type
_entity_poly.pdbx_seq_one_letter_code
_entity_poly.pdbx_strand_id
1 'polypeptide(L)'
;MENHKEKYLIHFGQSFAYEFSEEGLDRIQILINELRDLISDSNTIDENHKLRLLKRLENLQLELHKRVSNLDRFWGFVGDAGVVLGKFGNDVKPIVDRIREMLGIVWRTQAKSEELESNAENLLLNPKDSEN
;
A
#
# COMPACT_ATOMS: atom_id res chain seq x y z
N MET A 1 4.45 -12.28 -41.99
CA MET A 1 3.95 -12.52 -40.63
C MET A 1 4.26 -11.27 -39.83
N GLU A 2 3.26 -10.43 -39.63
CA GLU A 2 3.39 -9.14 -38.95
C GLU A 2 3.75 -9.38 -37.48
N ASN A 3 4.80 -8.71 -37.00
CA ASN A 3 5.40 -8.96 -35.68
C ASN A 3 4.48 -8.43 -34.58
N HIS A 4 3.44 -9.19 -34.23
CA HIS A 4 2.46 -8.82 -33.22
C HIS A 4 3.11 -8.45 -31.88
N LYS A 5 4.29 -9.01 -31.55
CA LYS A 5 5.04 -8.67 -30.32
C LYS A 5 5.51 -7.22 -30.28
N GLU A 6 5.94 -6.64 -31.39
CA GLU A 6 6.40 -5.24 -31.45
C GLU A 6 5.25 -4.26 -31.22
N LYS A 7 4.05 -4.57 -31.74
CA LYS A 7 2.85 -3.75 -31.53
C LYS A 7 2.39 -3.76 -30.07
N TYR A 8 2.51 -4.90 -29.38
CA TYR A 8 2.24 -5.00 -27.94
C TYR A 8 3.26 -4.24 -27.09
N LEU A 9 4.56 -4.33 -27.41
CA LEU A 9 5.62 -3.60 -26.72
C LEU A 9 5.45 -2.08 -26.82
N ILE A 10 5.02 -1.58 -27.99
CA ILE A 10 4.77 -0.15 -28.21
C ILE A 10 3.55 0.34 -27.42
N HIS A 11 2.48 -0.45 -27.30
CA HIS A 11 1.32 -0.08 -26.46
C HIS A 11 1.62 -0.15 -24.96
N PHE A 12 2.38 -1.15 -24.49
CA PHE A 12 2.78 -1.25 -23.08
C PHE A 12 3.81 -0.19 -22.67
N GLY A 13 4.66 0.25 -23.60
CA GLY A 13 5.57 1.38 -23.39
C GLY A 13 4.85 2.72 -23.22
N GLN A 14 3.62 2.84 -23.71
CA GLN A 14 2.82 4.09 -23.72
C GLN A 14 1.71 4.16 -22.66
N SER A 15 1.36 3.07 -21.97
CA SER A 15 0.37 3.13 -20.89
C SER A 15 1.03 3.63 -19.59
N PHE A 16 0.48 4.72 -19.04
CA PHE A 16 0.85 5.26 -17.73
C PHE A 16 0.91 4.16 -16.67
N ALA A 17 1.93 4.21 -15.81
CA ALA A 17 2.11 3.26 -14.75
C ALA A 17 2.86 3.89 -13.57
N TYR A 18 2.55 3.37 -12.39
CA TYR A 18 3.28 3.67 -11.16
C TYR A 18 4.52 2.79 -11.09
N GLU A 19 5.69 3.41 -10.96
CA GLU A 19 6.96 2.71 -10.90
C GLU A 19 7.61 2.90 -9.53
N PHE A 20 7.62 1.82 -8.74
CA PHE A 20 8.30 1.81 -7.46
C PHE A 20 9.82 1.75 -7.63
N SER A 21 10.54 2.42 -6.74
CA SER A 21 11.98 2.17 -6.59
C SER A 21 12.22 0.76 -6.02
N GLU A 22 13.40 0.20 -6.28
CA GLU A 22 13.80 -1.10 -5.74
C GLU A 22 13.78 -1.08 -4.20
N GLU A 23 14.39 -0.06 -3.59
CA GLU A 23 14.32 0.17 -2.14
C GLU A 23 12.88 0.27 -1.62
N GLY A 24 11.99 0.93 -2.37
CA GLY A 24 10.58 1.07 -2.01
C GLY A 24 9.84 -0.27 -2.03
N LEU A 25 10.07 -1.10 -3.05
CA LEU A 25 9.50 -2.45 -3.12
C LEU A 25 10.01 -3.33 -1.98
N ASP A 26 11.32 -3.33 -1.75
CA ASP A 26 11.93 -4.13 -0.68
C ASP A 26 11.36 -3.74 0.67
N ARG A 27 11.21 -2.44 0.92
CA ARG A 27 10.61 -1.97 2.18
C ARG A 27 9.13 -2.35 2.29
N ILE A 28 8.32 -2.22 1.23
CA ILE A 28 6.92 -2.67 1.25
C ILE A 28 6.85 -4.17 1.54
N GLN A 29 7.72 -4.98 0.93
CA GLN A 29 7.74 -6.42 1.15
C GLN A 29 8.08 -6.77 2.60
N ILE A 30 9.02 -6.07 3.22
CA ILE A 30 9.33 -6.21 4.65
C ILE A 30 8.12 -5.80 5.50
N LEU A 31 7.48 -4.66 5.21
CA LEU A 31 6.31 -4.17 5.93
C LEU A 31 5.12 -5.15 5.86
N ILE A 32 4.89 -5.78 4.70
CA ILE A 32 3.86 -6.82 4.55
C ILE A 32 4.15 -8.02 5.48
N ASN A 33 5.41 -8.41 5.61
CA ASN A 33 5.80 -9.51 6.49
C ASN A 33 5.62 -9.12 7.96
N GLU A 34 6.10 -7.93 8.36
CA GLU A 34 5.89 -7.40 9.72
C GLU A 34 4.39 -7.31 10.06
N LEU A 35 3.55 -6.86 9.12
CA LEU A 35 2.10 -6.83 9.29
C LEU A 35 1.49 -8.21 9.46
N ARG A 36 1.95 -9.20 8.68
CA ARG A 36 1.49 -10.60 8.80
C ARG A 36 1.76 -11.13 10.21
N ASP A 37 2.96 -10.90 10.73
CA ASP A 37 3.36 -11.36 12.06
C ASP A 37 2.52 -10.65 13.14
N LEU A 38 2.43 -9.32 13.08
CA LEU A 38 1.65 -8.53 14.04
C LEU A 38 0.16 -8.91 14.08
N ILE A 39 -0.45 -9.18 12.92
CA ILE A 39 -1.87 -9.57 12.84
C ILE A 39 -2.06 -10.98 13.38
N SER A 40 -1.15 -11.90 13.04
CA SER A 40 -1.23 -13.30 13.47
C SER A 40 -1.10 -13.41 14.99
N ASP A 41 -0.14 -12.69 15.56
CA ASP A 41 0.18 -12.70 16.99
C ASP A 41 -0.76 -11.83 17.84
N SER A 42 -1.62 -11.02 17.22
CA SER A 42 -2.53 -10.14 17.94
C SER A 42 -3.59 -10.94 18.71
N ASN A 43 -3.68 -10.76 20.03
CA ASN A 43 -4.79 -11.29 20.82
C ASN A 43 -6.02 -10.36 20.84
N THR A 44 -5.89 -9.15 20.29
CA THR A 44 -6.92 -8.11 20.33
C THR A 44 -7.89 -8.22 19.14
N ILE A 45 -7.39 -8.68 17.99
CA ILE A 45 -8.17 -8.80 16.75
C ILE A 45 -8.87 -10.16 16.73
N ASP A 46 -10.17 -10.19 16.43
CA ASP A 46 -10.91 -11.44 16.28
C ASP A 46 -10.44 -12.27 15.08
N GLU A 47 -10.53 -13.60 15.18
CA GLU A 47 -10.02 -14.51 14.14
C GLU A 47 -10.64 -14.27 12.76
N ASN A 48 -11.92 -13.94 12.68
CA ASN A 48 -12.55 -13.64 11.39
C ASN A 48 -11.98 -12.36 10.76
N HIS A 49 -11.64 -11.36 11.57
CA HIS A 49 -11.01 -10.13 11.12
C HIS A 49 -9.55 -10.35 10.73
N LYS A 50 -8.79 -11.13 11.50
CA LYS A 50 -7.42 -11.55 11.14
C LYS A 50 -7.39 -12.20 9.76
N LEU A 51 -8.25 -13.19 9.53
CA LEU A 51 -8.32 -13.90 8.24
C LEU A 51 -8.59 -12.95 7.07
N ARG A 52 -9.46 -11.94 7.25
CA ARG A 52 -9.73 -10.94 6.20
C ARG A 52 -8.52 -10.05 5.94
N LEU A 53 -7.83 -9.59 6.98
CA LEU A 53 -6.64 -8.76 6.82
C LEU A 53 -5.48 -9.53 6.19
N LEU A 54 -5.23 -10.77 6.65
CA LEU A 54 -4.18 -11.64 6.10
C LEU A 54 -4.42 -11.95 4.63
N LYS A 55 -5.67 -12.26 4.24
CA LYS A 55 -6.02 -12.47 2.83
C LYS A 55 -5.81 -11.23 1.96
N ARG A 56 -6.07 -10.03 2.50
CA ARG A 56 -5.78 -8.78 1.79
C ARG A 56 -4.28 -8.56 1.63
N LEU A 57 -3.48 -8.86 2.64
CA LEU A 57 -2.01 -8.75 2.57
C LEU A 57 -1.42 -9.71 1.56
N GLU A 58 -1.91 -10.94 1.52
CA GLU A 58 -1.50 -11.94 0.51
C GLU A 58 -1.81 -11.44 -0.91
N ASN A 59 -3.03 -10.96 -1.15
CA ASN A 59 -3.41 -10.40 -2.45
C ASN A 59 -2.57 -9.18 -2.83
N LEU A 60 -2.21 -8.33 -1.87
CA LEU A 60 -1.33 -7.18 -2.11
C LEU A 60 0.07 -7.63 -2.50
N GLN A 61 0.62 -8.62 -1.80
CA GLN A 61 1.93 -9.17 -2.08
C GLN A 61 2.01 -9.83 -3.47
N LEU A 62 0.96 -10.57 -3.86
CA LEU A 62 0.91 -11.22 -5.18
C LEU A 62 0.94 -10.22 -6.34
N GLU A 63 0.48 -8.99 -6.11
CA GLU A 63 0.43 -7.92 -7.10
C GLU A 63 1.53 -6.88 -6.92
N LEU A 64 2.43 -7.11 -5.96
CA LEU A 64 3.57 -6.25 -5.72
C LEU A 64 4.61 -6.48 -6.83
N HIS A 65 4.61 -5.56 -7.79
CA HIS A 65 5.55 -5.54 -8.88
C HIS A 65 6.17 -4.15 -9.00
N LYS A 66 7.33 -4.08 -9.66
CA LYS A 66 8.02 -2.80 -9.88
C LYS A 66 7.17 -1.79 -10.63
N ARG A 67 6.35 -2.24 -11.58
CA ARG A 67 5.47 -1.41 -12.39
C ARG A 67 4.02 -1.89 -12.26
N VAL A 68 3.13 -1.03 -11.81
CA VAL A 68 1.70 -1.34 -11.62
C VAL A 68 0.82 -0.27 -12.28
N SER A 69 -0.38 -0.66 -12.70
CA SER A 69 -1.31 0.24 -13.41
C SER A 69 -2.25 1.01 -12.48
N ASN A 70 -2.44 0.57 -11.24
CA ASN A 70 -3.26 1.24 -10.23
C ASN A 70 -2.68 1.00 -8.82
N LEU A 71 -3.10 1.85 -7.88
CA LEU A 71 -2.69 1.79 -6.47
C LEU A 71 -3.88 1.53 -5.52
N ASP A 72 -5.08 1.26 -6.06
CA ASP A 72 -6.34 1.17 -5.32
C ASP A 72 -6.29 0.17 -4.17
N ARG A 73 -5.54 -0.92 -4.34
CA ARG A 73 -5.38 -1.95 -3.31
C ARG A 73 -4.65 -1.42 -2.08
N PHE A 74 -3.64 -0.57 -2.28
CA PHE A 74 -2.98 0.10 -1.17
C PHE A 74 -3.94 1.08 -0.50
N TRP A 75 -4.73 1.84 -1.26
CA TRP A 75 -5.72 2.77 -0.69
C TRP A 75 -6.85 2.06 0.08
N GLY A 76 -7.20 0.84 -0.30
CA GLY A 76 -8.11 -0.01 0.48
C GLY A 76 -7.63 -0.30 1.91
N PHE A 77 -6.31 -0.38 2.13
CA PHE A 77 -5.73 -0.58 3.47
C PHE A 77 -5.89 0.65 4.37
N VAL A 78 -6.06 1.86 3.83
CA VAL A 78 -6.35 3.04 4.66
C VAL A 78 -7.67 2.87 5.39
N GLY A 79 -8.70 2.40 4.68
CA GLY A 79 -10.00 2.09 5.25
C GLY A 79 -9.92 1.00 6.31
N ASP A 80 -9.18 -0.08 6.03
CA ASP A 80 -8.99 -1.17 6.98
C ASP A 80 -8.25 -0.70 8.24
N ALA A 81 -7.21 0.13 8.11
CA ALA A 81 -6.49 0.71 9.23
C ALA A 81 -7.39 1.58 10.12
N GLY A 82 -8.27 2.39 9.51
CA GLY A 82 -9.25 3.20 10.24
C GLY A 82 -10.24 2.33 11.03
N VAL A 83 -10.72 1.24 10.44
CA VAL A 83 -11.62 0.29 11.12
C VAL A 83 -10.90 -0.42 12.28
N VAL A 84 -9.67 -0.89 12.04
CA VAL A 84 -8.85 -1.56 13.05
C VAL A 84 -8.57 -0.63 14.23
N LEU A 85 -8.11 0.59 13.96
CA LEU A 85 -7.85 1.60 14.98
C LEU A 85 -9.11 1.96 15.78
N GLY A 86 -10.24 2.18 15.10
CA GLY A 86 -11.51 2.54 15.76
C GLY A 86 -12.10 1.42 16.61
N LYS A 87 -11.89 0.15 16.23
CA LYS A 87 -12.41 -1.01 16.98
C LYS A 87 -11.54 -1.44 18.14
N PHE A 88 -10.22 -1.38 17.97
CA PHE A 88 -9.27 -2.02 18.89
C PHE A 88 -8.37 -1.01 19.61
N GLY A 89 -8.54 0.29 19.35
CA GLY A 89 -7.86 1.36 20.05
C GLY A 89 -6.34 1.36 19.85
N ASN A 90 -5.59 1.70 20.90
CA ASN A 90 -4.14 1.86 20.82
C ASN A 90 -3.36 0.55 20.77
N ASP A 91 -3.97 -0.59 21.13
CA ASP A 91 -3.31 -1.90 21.14
C ASP A 91 -2.89 -2.35 19.73
N VAL A 92 -3.55 -1.81 18.70
CA VAL A 92 -3.25 -2.08 17.28
C VAL A 92 -2.36 -1.00 16.64
N LYS A 93 -1.83 -0.06 17.43
CA LYS A 93 -0.93 0.99 16.94
C LYS A 93 0.25 0.45 16.12
N PRO A 94 0.93 -0.65 16.50
CA PRO A 94 2.00 -1.21 15.68
C PRO A 94 1.56 -1.60 14.26
N ILE A 95 0.35 -2.15 14.11
CA ILE A 95 -0.24 -2.51 12.82
C ILE A 95 -0.53 -1.24 12.01
N VAL A 96 -1.16 -0.25 12.64
CA VAL A 96 -1.52 1.01 11.99
C VAL A 96 -0.28 1.78 11.52
N ASP A 97 0.78 1.81 12.33
CA ASP A 97 2.03 2.50 11.99
C ASP A 97 2.70 1.86 10.77
N ARG A 98 2.66 0.53 10.65
CA ARG A 98 3.20 -0.18 9.47
C ARG A 98 2.38 0.05 8.21
N ILE A 99 1.05 0.12 8.33
CA ILE A 99 0.19 0.53 7.22
C ILE A 99 0.52 1.96 6.79
N ARG A 100 0.66 2.91 7.72
CA ARG A 100 1.04 4.30 7.42
C ARG A 100 2.37 4.40 6.70
N GLU A 101 3.37 3.66 7.14
CA GLU A 101 4.69 3.65 6.51
C GLU A 101 4.61 3.13 5.06
N MET A 102 3.88 2.04 4.85
CA MET A 102 3.63 1.47 3.52
C MET A 102 2.93 2.50 2.61
N LEU A 103 1.90 3.17 3.11
CA LEU A 103 1.16 4.21 2.37
C LEU A 103 2.03 5.43 2.05
N GLY A 104 2.99 5.76 2.90
CA GLY A 104 3.98 6.80 2.62
C GLY A 104 4.86 6.48 1.41
N ILE A 105 5.26 5.21 1.25
CA ILE A 105 6.00 4.75 0.06
C ILE A 105 5.12 4.85 -1.19
N VAL A 106 3.89 4.33 -1.11
CA VAL A 106 2.90 4.37 -2.20
C VAL A 106 2.62 5.81 -2.64
N TRP A 107 2.45 6.72 -1.69
CA TRP A 107 2.25 8.14 -1.98
C TRP A 107 3.43 8.75 -2.71
N ARG A 108 4.67 8.50 -2.28
CA ARG A 108 5.86 9.00 -2.98
C ARG A 108 5.95 8.47 -4.41
N THR A 109 5.59 7.20 -4.63
CA THR A 109 5.49 6.63 -5.97
C THR A 109 4.43 7.34 -6.80
N GLN A 110 3.22 7.54 -6.24
CA GLN A 110 2.13 8.25 -6.92
C GLN A 110 2.52 9.68 -7.26
N ALA A 111 3.01 10.45 -6.28
CA ALA A 111 3.42 11.84 -6.45
C ALA A 111 4.50 12.00 -7.53
N LYS A 112 5.48 11.09 -7.57
CA LYS A 112 6.51 11.08 -8.61
C LYS A 112 5.93 10.77 -9.99
N SER A 113 5.07 9.76 -10.11
CA SER A 113 4.45 9.37 -11.37
C SER A 113 3.48 10.44 -11.91
N GLU A 114 2.81 11.16 -11.02
CA GLU A 114 1.84 12.22 -11.32
C GLU A 114 2.48 13.63 -11.38
N GLU A 115 3.82 13.71 -11.40
CA GLU A 115 4.59 14.96 -11.50
C GLU A 115 4.23 16.03 -10.44
N LEU A 116 3.81 15.59 -9.25
CA LEU A 116 3.63 16.47 -8.10
C LEU A 116 4.98 16.98 -7.60
N GLU A 117 4.97 18.14 -6.93
CA GLU A 117 6.19 18.67 -6.29
C GLU A 117 6.81 17.60 -5.36
N SER A 118 8.14 17.51 -5.36
CA SER A 118 8.87 16.40 -4.69
C SER A 118 8.64 16.33 -3.17
N ASN A 119 8.12 17.40 -2.58
CA ASN A 119 7.74 17.57 -1.18
C ASN A 119 6.22 17.54 -0.96
N ALA A 120 5.42 17.15 -1.96
CA ALA A 120 3.97 17.07 -1.83
C ALA A 120 3.62 16.13 -0.68
N GLU A 121 3.09 16.71 0.40
CA GLU A 121 2.59 15.94 1.54
C GLU A 121 1.32 15.19 1.15
N ASN A 122 1.15 13.99 1.69
CA ASN A 122 -0.13 13.32 1.59
C ASN A 122 -1.09 13.92 2.62
N LEU A 123 -1.94 14.84 2.16
CA LEU A 123 -2.93 15.53 2.99
C LEU A 123 -3.96 14.58 3.65
N LEU A 124 -4.08 13.34 3.17
CA LEU A 124 -5.02 12.34 3.71
C LEU A 124 -4.36 11.40 4.74
N LEU A 125 -3.03 11.24 4.70
CA LEU A 125 -2.29 10.40 5.66
C LEU A 125 -1.82 11.18 6.89
N ASN A 126 -1.67 12.50 6.75
CA ASN A 126 -1.47 13.42 7.84
C ASN A 126 -2.78 14.20 8.05
N PRO A 127 -3.76 13.67 8.80
CA PRO A 127 -4.72 14.57 9.40
C PRO A 127 -3.86 15.50 10.26
N LYS A 128 -3.73 16.77 9.87
CA LYS A 128 -3.41 17.79 10.86
C LYS A 128 -4.40 17.53 11.97
N ASP A 129 -3.91 17.22 13.17
CA ASP A 129 -4.74 17.17 14.35
C ASP A 129 -5.62 18.41 14.27
N SER A 130 -6.90 18.20 14.00
CA SER A 130 -7.87 19.27 14.00
C SER A 130 -8.05 19.63 15.46
N GLU A 131 -7.06 20.32 16.02
CA GLU A 131 -7.19 21.22 17.14
C GLU A 131 -8.03 22.40 16.64
N ASN A 132 -9.35 22.23 16.77
CA ASN A 132 -10.25 23.19 17.42
C ASN A 132 -11.64 22.58 17.57
#